data_AF-Q5XVD9-F1
#
_entry.id   AF-Q5XVD9-F1
#
_cell.length_a   1.000
_cell.length_b   1.000
_cell.length_c   1.000
_cell.angle_alpha   90.00
_cell.angle_beta   90.00
_cell.angle_gamma   90.00
#
_symmetry.space_group_name_H-M   'P 1'
#
loop_
_entity.id
_entity.type
_entity.pdbx_description
1 polymer ?
#
loop_
_entity_poly.entity_id
_entity_poly.type
_entity_poly.pdbx_seq_one_letter_code
_entity_poly.pdbx_strand_id
1 'polypeptide(L)'
;MQLHESARGSYPDDGPSILSDAWLAVQGPRNLHMGSTWEWQSRNYSSDVPAEEASRALNELLPKASAVYPDIEKWEFAGARAGLRAMPPVTSHGSLPLLGCVNQLIGAGQFCNFWVFSGLGSRGLLYHAWLGKLMSKAVLSCNEELLPSELTSWKKNRQ
;
A
#
# COMPACT_ATOMS: atom_id res chain seq x y z
N MET A 1 -10.62 -39.59 -8.63
CA MET A 1 -11.80 -39.11 -7.89
C MET A 1 -11.73 -37.57 -7.93
N GLN A 2 -12.48 -36.91 -8.81
CA GLN A 2 -12.51 -35.45 -8.89
C GLN A 2 -13.58 -34.96 -7.91
N LEU A 3 -13.19 -34.14 -6.94
CA LEU A 3 -14.16 -33.44 -6.09
C LEU A 3 -14.95 -32.46 -6.97
N HIS A 4 -16.28 -32.56 -6.89
CA HIS A 4 -17.20 -31.67 -7.61
C HIS A 4 -16.87 -30.21 -7.26
N GLU A 5 -16.91 -29.29 -8.23
CA GLU A 5 -16.54 -27.87 -8.03
C GLU A 5 -17.31 -27.18 -6.89
N SER A 6 -18.45 -27.73 -6.49
CA SER A 6 -19.25 -27.27 -5.34
C SER A 6 -18.59 -27.53 -3.98
N ALA A 7 -17.56 -28.38 -3.90
CA ALA A 7 -16.91 -28.74 -2.64
C ALA A 7 -15.95 -27.64 -2.11
N ARG A 8 -15.46 -26.74 -2.99
CA ARG A 8 -14.52 -25.67 -2.61
C ARG A 8 -15.20 -24.46 -1.98
N GLY A 9 -16.54 -24.42 -1.94
CA GLY A 9 -17.31 -23.26 -1.50
C GLY A 9 -17.18 -22.07 -2.48
N SER A 10 -17.95 -21.02 -2.22
CA SER A 10 -17.85 -19.75 -2.95
C SER A 10 -18.08 -18.58 -2.00
N TYR A 11 -17.46 -17.46 -2.29
CA TYR A 11 -17.76 -16.20 -1.64
C TYR A 11 -19.06 -15.62 -2.24
N PRO A 12 -19.91 -14.91 -1.47
CA PRO A 12 -21.11 -14.28 -2.02
C PRO A 12 -20.79 -13.32 -3.17
N ASP A 13 -21.62 -13.31 -4.21
CA ASP A 13 -21.43 -12.48 -5.43
C ASP A 13 -21.36 -10.98 -5.12
N ASP A 14 -22.06 -10.53 -4.09
CA ASP A 14 -22.13 -9.16 -3.58
C ASP A 14 -21.38 -8.98 -2.24
N GLY A 15 -20.58 -9.98 -1.85
CA GLY A 15 -19.86 -9.95 -0.60
C GLY A 15 -18.78 -8.84 -0.59
N PRO A 16 -18.60 -8.13 0.53
CA PRO A 16 -17.64 -7.04 0.61
C PRO A 16 -16.20 -7.54 0.70
N SER A 17 -15.24 -6.69 0.35
CA SER A 17 -13.87 -6.88 0.83
C SER A 17 -13.81 -6.70 2.36
N ILE A 18 -12.97 -7.49 3.03
CA ILE A 18 -12.89 -7.50 4.50
C ILE A 18 -11.57 -6.87 4.94
N LEU A 19 -11.62 -5.99 5.95
CA LEU A 19 -10.44 -5.48 6.63
C LEU A 19 -10.39 -6.09 8.04
N SER A 20 -9.48 -7.03 8.26
CA SER A 20 -9.14 -7.59 9.57
C SER A 20 -7.61 -7.65 9.71
N ASP A 21 -7.08 -8.51 10.60
CA ASP A 21 -5.64 -8.76 10.73
C ASP A 21 -4.98 -9.15 9.40
N ALA A 22 -5.73 -9.80 8.51
CA ALA A 22 -5.43 -9.88 7.08
C ALA A 22 -6.57 -9.26 6.29
N TRP A 23 -6.27 -8.32 5.39
CA TRP A 23 -7.27 -7.81 4.46
C TRP A 23 -7.59 -8.87 3.40
N LEU A 24 -8.85 -8.94 2.98
CA LEU A 24 -9.37 -9.78 1.90
C LEU A 24 -9.95 -8.86 0.83
N ALA A 25 -9.28 -8.75 -0.32
CA ALA A 25 -9.74 -8.01 -1.48
C ALA A 25 -10.44 -8.96 -2.45
N VAL A 26 -11.77 -9.02 -2.35
CA VAL A 26 -12.62 -9.92 -3.13
C VAL A 26 -12.65 -9.45 -4.59
N GLN A 27 -12.40 -10.37 -5.52
CA GLN A 27 -12.43 -10.16 -6.98
C GLN A 27 -13.57 -10.94 -7.64
N GLY A 28 -14.54 -11.38 -6.83
CA GLY A 28 -15.68 -12.19 -7.24
C GLY A 28 -15.81 -13.47 -6.40
N PRO A 29 -16.72 -14.38 -6.78
CA PRO A 29 -17.15 -15.49 -5.92
C PRO A 29 -16.09 -16.57 -5.68
N ARG A 30 -15.02 -16.56 -6.49
CA ARG A 30 -14.00 -17.63 -6.52
C ARG A 30 -12.57 -17.10 -6.55
N ASN A 31 -12.39 -15.78 -6.47
CA ASN A 31 -11.08 -15.16 -6.55
C ASN A 31 -11.02 -14.02 -5.53
N LEU A 32 -9.95 -14.00 -4.73
CA LEU A 32 -9.64 -12.89 -3.85
C LEU A 32 -8.13 -12.79 -3.69
N HIS A 33 -7.68 -11.62 -3.27
CA HIS A 33 -6.34 -11.44 -2.73
C HIS A 33 -6.42 -11.32 -1.22
N MET A 34 -5.43 -11.86 -0.51
CA MET A 34 -5.28 -11.64 0.92
C MET A 34 -3.91 -11.04 1.22
N GLY A 35 -3.84 -10.24 2.27
CA GLY A 35 -2.56 -9.69 2.68
C GLY A 35 -2.63 -8.88 3.96
N SER A 36 -1.54 -8.21 4.33
CA SER A 36 -0.21 -8.35 3.74
C SER A 36 0.78 -8.70 4.84
N THR A 37 1.80 -9.48 4.52
CA THR A 37 3.00 -9.56 5.36
C THR A 37 3.70 -8.20 5.44
N TRP A 38 4.61 -8.05 6.39
CA TRP A 38 5.37 -6.83 6.59
C TRP A 38 6.83 -7.11 6.90
N GLU A 39 7.73 -6.71 6.01
CA GLU A 39 9.18 -6.75 6.22
C GLU A 39 9.74 -5.33 6.26
N TRP A 40 10.24 -4.92 7.43
CA TRP A 40 10.87 -3.60 7.60
C TRP A 40 12.21 -3.53 6.86
N GLN A 41 12.47 -2.39 6.22
CA GLN A 41 13.74 -2.08 5.55
C GLN A 41 14.14 -3.01 4.39
N SER A 42 13.18 -3.80 3.88
CA SER A 42 13.40 -4.61 2.69
C SER A 42 13.81 -3.72 1.51
N ARG A 43 14.81 -4.20 0.76
CA ARG A 43 15.30 -3.59 -0.48
C ARG A 43 15.11 -4.51 -1.68
N ASN A 44 14.23 -5.50 -1.52
CA ASN A 44 13.87 -6.40 -2.60
C ASN A 44 12.84 -5.72 -3.50
N TYR A 45 13.27 -5.22 -4.66
CA TYR A 45 12.40 -4.58 -5.64
C TYR A 45 11.68 -5.59 -6.56
N SER A 46 11.94 -6.89 -6.40
CA SER A 46 11.28 -7.93 -7.18
C SER A 46 9.81 -8.06 -6.79
N SER A 47 8.94 -8.17 -7.80
CA SER A 47 7.54 -8.56 -7.60
C SER A 47 7.36 -10.08 -7.49
N ASP A 48 8.35 -10.84 -7.97
CA ASP A 48 8.32 -12.30 -7.94
C ASP A 48 8.69 -12.81 -6.56
N VAL A 49 7.86 -13.72 -6.05
CA VAL A 49 7.99 -14.29 -4.72
C VAL A 49 8.42 -15.76 -4.87
N PRO A 50 9.61 -16.15 -4.36
CA PRO A 50 10.04 -17.54 -4.34
C PRO A 50 9.04 -18.44 -3.61
N ALA A 51 8.96 -19.72 -4.00
CA ALA A 51 7.99 -20.66 -3.43
C ALA A 51 8.09 -20.80 -1.90
N GLU A 52 9.31 -20.73 -1.35
CA GLU A 52 9.54 -20.75 0.10
C GLU A 52 8.94 -19.52 0.79
N GLU A 53 9.16 -18.33 0.25
CA GLU A 53 8.61 -17.08 0.78
C GLU A 53 7.08 -17.06 0.65
N ALA A 54 6.55 -17.52 -0.48
CA ALA A 54 5.11 -17.65 -0.69
C ALA A 54 4.46 -18.61 0.33
N SER A 55 5.11 -19.74 0.62
CA SER A 55 4.66 -20.71 1.63
C SER A 55 4.66 -20.10 3.04
N ARG A 56 5.73 -19.37 3.42
CA ARG A 56 5.78 -18.66 4.70
C ARG A 56 4.68 -17.61 4.82
N ALA A 57 4.48 -16.80 3.77
CA ALA A 57 3.42 -15.79 3.74
C ALA A 57 2.03 -16.42 3.85
N LEU A 58 1.79 -17.53 3.16
CA LEU A 58 0.53 -18.28 3.25
C LEU A 58 0.28 -18.81 4.66
N ASN A 59 1.30 -19.43 5.29
CA ASN A 59 1.20 -19.96 6.65
C ASN A 59 0.93 -18.85 7.69
N GLU A 60 1.40 -17.62 7.45
CA GLU A 60 1.12 -16.48 8.31
C GLU A 60 -0.29 -15.89 8.10
N LEU A 61 -0.72 -15.77 6.84
CA LEU A 61 -1.93 -15.03 6.47
C LEU A 61 -3.19 -15.89 6.50
N LEU A 62 -3.10 -17.17 6.14
CA LEU A 62 -4.28 -18.04 6.05
C LEU A 62 -5.04 -18.16 7.39
N PRO A 63 -4.38 -18.35 8.55
CA PRO A 63 -5.10 -18.39 9.83
C PRO A 63 -5.83 -17.08 10.17
N LYS A 64 -5.25 -15.93 9.79
CA LYS A 64 -5.85 -14.61 9.99
C LYS A 64 -7.07 -14.41 9.09
N ALA A 65 -6.99 -14.89 7.85
CA ALA A 65 -8.08 -14.87 6.90
C ALA A 65 -9.22 -15.82 7.31
N SER A 66 -8.90 -17.06 7.72
CA SER A 66 -9.90 -18.06 8.08
C SER A 66 -10.66 -17.72 9.36
N ALA A 67 -10.09 -16.89 10.25
CA ALA A 67 -10.78 -16.34 11.41
C ALA A 67 -12.03 -15.50 11.04
N VAL A 68 -12.04 -14.85 9.87
CA VAL A 68 -13.17 -14.03 9.40
C VAL A 68 -13.94 -14.66 8.23
N TYR A 69 -13.30 -15.54 7.46
CA TYR A 69 -13.93 -16.30 6.38
C TYR A 69 -13.40 -17.74 6.36
N PRO A 70 -13.96 -18.66 7.19
CA PRO A 70 -13.42 -20.01 7.37
C PRO A 70 -13.34 -20.86 6.10
N ASP A 71 -14.26 -20.66 5.15
CA ASP A 71 -14.32 -21.44 3.91
C ASP A 71 -13.10 -21.22 3.00
N ILE A 72 -12.31 -20.16 3.21
CA ILE A 72 -11.07 -19.92 2.47
C ILE A 72 -10.06 -21.08 2.60
N GLU A 73 -10.12 -21.87 3.67
CA GLU A 73 -9.24 -23.04 3.86
C GLU A 73 -9.49 -24.14 2.83
N LYS A 74 -10.65 -24.12 2.16
CA LYS A 74 -11.00 -25.06 1.08
C LYS A 74 -10.51 -24.58 -0.30
N TRP A 75 -9.99 -23.36 -0.37
CA TRP A 75 -9.60 -22.73 -1.63
C TRP A 75 -8.15 -23.06 -1.97
N GLU A 76 -7.82 -22.97 -3.26
CA GLU A 76 -6.48 -23.26 -3.76
C GLU A 76 -5.63 -21.99 -3.78
N PHE A 77 -4.40 -22.09 -3.27
CA PHE A 77 -3.45 -20.99 -3.32
C PHE A 77 -2.90 -20.81 -4.74
N ALA A 78 -3.30 -19.72 -5.40
CA ALA A 78 -2.87 -19.42 -6.77
C ALA A 78 -1.43 -18.87 -6.87
N GLY A 79 -0.90 -18.25 -5.81
CA GLY A 79 0.44 -17.67 -5.79
C GLY A 79 0.54 -16.39 -4.95
N ALA A 80 1.75 -15.83 -4.88
CA ALA A 80 2.06 -14.60 -4.16
C ALA A 80 2.72 -13.55 -5.05
N ARG A 81 2.60 -12.29 -4.62
CA ARG A 81 3.29 -11.12 -5.18
C ARG A 81 3.81 -10.26 -4.04
N ALA A 82 4.97 -9.67 -4.26
CA ALA A 82 5.58 -8.71 -3.34
C ALA A 82 5.53 -7.29 -3.92
N GLY A 83 5.64 -6.31 -3.03
CA GLY A 83 5.76 -4.91 -3.38
C GLY A 83 6.38 -4.12 -2.24
N LEU A 84 7.18 -3.11 -2.59
CA LEU A 84 7.79 -2.22 -1.62
C LEU A 84 6.88 -1.03 -1.33
N ARG A 85 6.66 -0.78 -0.05
CA ARG A 85 5.94 0.39 0.44
C ARG A 85 6.94 1.47 0.82
N ALA A 86 6.91 2.60 0.10
CA ALA A 86 7.64 3.79 0.50
C ALA A 86 6.97 4.38 1.75
N MET A 87 7.48 4.02 2.93
CA MET A 87 6.96 4.53 4.19
C MET A 87 7.55 5.90 4.52
N PRO A 88 6.69 6.89 4.84
CA PRO A 88 7.17 8.16 5.35
C PRO A 88 7.59 8.00 6.84
N PRO A 89 8.39 8.93 7.37
CA PRO A 89 8.66 9.02 8.80
C PRO A 89 7.38 9.09 9.63
N VAL A 90 7.42 8.53 10.84
CA VAL A 90 6.32 8.66 11.82
C VAL A 90 6.45 10.02 12.50
N THR A 91 5.38 10.80 12.52
CA THR A 91 5.29 12.09 13.21
C THR A 91 4.19 12.07 14.29
N SER A 92 4.01 13.15 15.04
CA SER A 92 2.86 13.34 15.95
C SER A 92 1.51 13.27 15.23
N HIS A 93 1.48 13.53 13.92
CA HIS A 93 0.28 13.41 13.06
C HIS A 93 0.20 12.04 12.37
N GLY A 94 1.09 11.10 12.73
CA GLY A 94 1.22 9.79 12.10
C GLY A 94 2.18 9.78 10.91
N SER A 95 2.10 8.71 10.11
CA SER A 95 2.88 8.52 8.88
C SER A 95 2.17 9.15 7.69
N LEU A 96 2.42 10.44 7.47
CA LEU A 96 1.82 11.22 6.37
C LEU A 96 2.74 11.24 5.14
N PRO A 97 2.18 11.26 3.92
CA PRO A 97 2.95 11.44 2.69
C PRO A 97 3.79 12.70 2.67
N LEU A 98 4.88 12.64 1.92
CA LEU A 98 5.86 13.72 1.80
C LEU A 98 5.64 14.47 0.50
N LEU A 99 5.19 15.71 0.61
CA LEU A 99 5.04 16.62 -0.51
C LEU A 99 5.92 17.86 -0.33
N GLY A 100 6.21 18.56 -1.43
CA GLY A 100 6.78 19.90 -1.39
C GLY A 100 7.94 20.14 -2.35
N CYS A 101 8.35 21.40 -2.45
CA CYS A 101 9.47 21.88 -3.24
C CYS A 101 10.82 21.55 -2.57
N VAL A 102 11.73 20.92 -3.29
CA VAL A 102 13.01 20.40 -2.74
C VAL A 102 14.22 21.22 -3.17
N ASN A 103 14.04 22.39 -3.79
CA ASN A 103 15.14 23.23 -4.30
C ASN A 103 16.26 23.45 -3.28
N GLN A 104 15.89 23.80 -2.04
CA GLN A 104 16.85 24.05 -0.96
C GLN A 104 17.66 22.79 -0.60
N LEU A 105 17.08 21.60 -0.74
CA LEU A 105 17.72 20.33 -0.39
C LEU A 105 18.72 19.85 -1.46
N ILE A 106 18.45 20.17 -2.73
CA ILE A 106 19.27 19.73 -3.87
C ILE A 106 20.24 20.82 -4.35
N GLY A 107 20.25 22.00 -3.72
CA GLY A 107 21.06 23.14 -4.15
C GLY A 107 20.69 23.66 -5.55
N ALA A 108 19.45 23.44 -5.99
CA ALA A 108 19.01 23.86 -7.32
C ALA A 108 18.91 25.39 -7.40
N GLY A 109 19.57 25.96 -8.43
CA GLY A 109 19.57 27.38 -8.73
C GLY A 109 18.25 27.90 -9.31
N GLN A 110 18.19 29.22 -9.50
CA GLN A 110 17.01 30.07 -9.79
C GLN A 110 16.15 29.70 -11.02
N PHE A 111 16.48 28.66 -11.78
CA PHE A 111 15.90 28.39 -13.10
C PHE A 111 14.82 27.31 -13.13
N CYS A 112 14.69 26.47 -12.10
CA CYS A 112 13.63 25.45 -12.04
C CYS A 112 13.28 25.03 -10.62
N ASN A 113 12.01 24.68 -10.43
CA ASN A 113 11.49 24.15 -9.16
C ASN A 113 11.39 22.63 -9.25
N PHE A 114 12.03 21.94 -8.31
CA PHE A 114 11.93 20.50 -8.13
C PHE A 114 10.97 20.21 -7.00
N TRP A 115 10.14 19.19 -7.17
CA TRP A 115 9.14 18.84 -6.19
C TRP A 115 9.13 17.34 -5.90
N VAL A 116 8.76 16.97 -4.67
CA VAL A 116 8.61 15.59 -4.24
C VAL A 116 7.14 15.24 -4.00
N PHE A 117 6.77 14.03 -4.39
CA PHE A 117 5.50 13.38 -4.09
C PHE A 117 5.81 11.93 -3.75
N SER A 118 5.91 11.60 -2.47
CA SER A 118 6.38 10.27 -2.03
C SER A 118 5.81 9.89 -0.66
N GLY A 119 6.22 8.73 -0.13
CA GLY A 119 5.82 8.30 1.22
C GLY A 119 4.35 7.86 1.31
N LEU A 120 3.80 7.29 0.25
CA LEU A 120 2.37 6.90 0.19
C LEU A 120 2.04 5.63 1.00
N GLY A 121 3.05 4.90 1.49
CA GLY A 121 2.87 3.70 2.32
C GLY A 121 1.84 2.70 1.78
N SER A 122 1.05 2.10 2.68
CA SER A 122 -0.03 1.14 2.34
C SER A 122 -1.36 1.79 1.95
N ARG A 123 -1.47 3.12 2.06
CA ARG A 123 -2.74 3.86 1.88
C ARG A 123 -2.71 4.82 0.69
N GLY A 124 -1.67 4.75 -0.13
CA GLY A 124 -1.47 5.61 -1.28
C GLY A 124 -2.69 5.71 -2.19
N LEU A 125 -3.30 4.56 -2.51
CA LEU A 125 -4.46 4.51 -3.37
C LEU A 125 -5.67 5.26 -2.80
N LEU A 126 -5.80 5.39 -1.49
CA LEU A 126 -6.91 6.10 -0.86
C LEU A 126 -6.84 7.63 -1.11
N TYR A 127 -5.65 8.21 -1.03
CA TYR A 127 -5.50 9.68 -1.04
C TYR A 127 -4.69 10.24 -2.22
N HIS A 128 -4.12 9.39 -3.09
CA HIS A 128 -3.26 9.85 -4.20
C HIS A 128 -3.94 10.90 -5.10
N ALA A 129 -5.23 10.75 -5.41
CA ALA A 129 -5.95 11.68 -6.27
C ALA A 129 -6.08 13.06 -5.63
N TRP A 130 -6.43 13.11 -4.34
CA TRP A 130 -6.55 14.38 -3.60
C TRP A 130 -5.19 15.06 -3.43
N LEU A 131 -4.16 14.29 -3.05
CA LEU A 131 -2.79 14.80 -2.95
C LEU A 131 -2.29 15.29 -4.31
N GLY A 132 -2.57 14.56 -5.40
CA GLY A 132 -2.19 14.94 -6.76
C GLY A 132 -2.83 16.27 -7.17
N LYS A 133 -4.10 16.48 -6.80
CA LYS A 133 -4.79 17.77 -7.00
C LYS A 133 -4.11 18.91 -6.23
N LEU A 134 -3.76 18.71 -4.95
CA LEU A 134 -3.04 19.71 -4.16
C LEU A 134 -1.66 20.02 -4.76
N MET A 135 -0.92 18.97 -5.09
CA MET A 135 0.41 19.06 -5.67
C MET A 135 0.40 19.81 -6.99
N SER A 136 -0.51 19.46 -7.90
CA SER A 136 -0.61 20.11 -9.22
C SER A 136 -0.85 21.61 -9.09
N LYS A 137 -1.70 22.04 -8.14
CA LYS A 137 -1.93 23.46 -7.85
C LYS A 137 -0.66 24.15 -7.38
N ALA A 138 0.03 23.57 -6.39
CA ALA A 138 1.26 24.12 -5.84
C ALA A 138 2.37 24.24 -6.89
N VAL A 139 2.52 23.22 -7.75
CA VAL A 139 3.50 23.21 -8.84
C VAL A 139 3.17 24.27 -9.89
N LEU A 140 1.93 24.32 -10.38
CA LEU A 140 1.53 25.26 -11.44
C LEU A 140 1.57 26.72 -10.99
N SER A 141 1.31 26.99 -9.70
CA SER A 141 1.41 28.34 -9.14
C SER A 141 2.79 28.66 -8.57
N CYS A 142 3.76 27.73 -8.64
CA CYS A 142 5.05 27.83 -7.97
C CYS A 142 4.95 28.25 -6.48
N ASN A 143 3.93 27.75 -5.77
CA ASN A 143 3.62 28.18 -4.41
C ASN A 143 3.39 26.96 -3.49
N GLU A 144 4.38 26.68 -2.64
CA GLU A 144 4.31 25.59 -1.66
C GLU A 144 3.29 25.83 -0.54
N GLU A 145 2.98 27.08 -0.22
CA GLU A 145 2.03 27.44 0.86
C GLU A 145 0.59 26.96 0.57
N LEU A 146 0.30 26.49 -0.64
CA LEU A 146 -0.96 25.84 -0.99
C LEU A 146 -1.07 24.40 -0.46
N LEU A 147 0.05 23.80 -0.03
CA LEU A 147 0.06 22.48 0.58
C LEU A 147 -0.20 22.58 2.09
N PRO A 148 -0.99 21.65 2.67
CA PRO A 148 -1.09 21.51 4.12
C PRO A 148 0.28 21.35 4.77
N SER A 149 0.52 22.09 5.85
CA SER A 149 1.81 22.17 6.53
C SER A 149 2.31 20.81 7.06
N GLU A 150 1.38 19.91 7.36
CA GLU A 150 1.65 18.55 7.81
C GLU A 150 2.40 17.75 6.74
N LEU A 151 2.10 17.98 5.45
CA LEU A 151 2.72 17.30 4.31
C LEU A 151 4.11 17.84 3.96
N THR A 152 4.48 19.01 4.48
CA THR A 152 5.79 19.67 4.26
C THR A 152 6.65 19.72 5.53
N SER A 153 6.08 19.38 6.69
CA SER A 153 6.72 19.43 8.02
C SER A 153 8.02 18.63 8.11
N TRP A 154 8.16 17.58 7.30
CA TRP A 154 9.35 16.73 7.21
C TRP A 154 10.63 17.50 6.86
N LYS A 155 10.52 18.69 6.28
CA LYS A 155 11.67 19.57 6.00
C LYS A 155 12.23 20.26 7.26
N LYS A 156 11.40 20.44 8.29
CA LYS A 156 11.78 21.16 9.52
C LYS A 156 12.64 20.31 10.45
N ASN A 157 12.59 18.98 10.32
CA ASN A 157 13.30 18.03 11.19
C ASN A 157 14.77 17.80 10.80
N ARG A 158 15.42 18.75 10.11
CA ARG A 158 16.84 18.69 9.72
C ARG A 158 17.71 19.76 10.40
N GLN A 159 17.24 20.35 11.49
CA GLN A 159 18.07 21.16 12.39
C GLN A 159 18.49 20.33 13.60
#